data_AF-A0A7C4ZLT7-F1
#
_entry.id   AF-A0A7C4ZLT7-F1
#
_cell.length_a   1.000
_cell.length_b   1.000
_cell.length_c   1.000
_cell.angle_alpha   90.00
_cell.angle_beta   90.00
_cell.angle_gamma   90.00
#
_symmetry.space_group_name_H-M   'P 1'
#
loop_
_entity.id
_entity.type
_entity.pdbx_description
1 polymer ?
#
loop_
_entity_poly.entity_id
_entity_poly.type
_entity_poly.pdbx_seq_one_letter_code
_entity_poly.pdbx_strand_id
1 'polypeptide(L)'
;MATAYTPGLRVSPFTTIRKTRRLPLKGTVLVREGEHVEPDTVVARTELPGVMQTVKVAAQMGVEPGDVEKLLKVKVGDRVEKDQILAESRSLFGLIRTTCKSPMAGTVEHFSPISGSIGIRAAPIPIEVVAYIRGRVVSVIPEEGVEVEAQGAFVQGIFGVGGERRGTVRVLADSPEEPLEAATITDECRNCVVVGGSLVTGGALRKAAEVGASAVVAGGIIDKDLVDFLGYDIGVAITGHEDIPITVIVTEGFGRIPMARRTFRLLKLLEGYSASVNGATQIRAGVIRPEVIVPLEEPIGGADVEGASDKQELEVGATVRIIRQPYFGELATVTELPPEPTLIPSGATVRVLKARLSSGEEVVIPRANVEILSG
;
A
#
# COMPACT_ATOMS: atom_id res chain seq x y z
N MET A 1 -30.44 13.47 9.43
CA MET A 1 -29.53 13.01 8.35
C MET A 1 -29.36 11.51 8.44
N ALA A 2 -29.93 10.80 7.47
CA ALA A 2 -29.90 9.35 7.40
C ALA A 2 -28.70 8.92 6.54
N THR A 3 -27.63 8.44 7.18
CA THR A 3 -26.47 7.90 6.46
C THR A 3 -26.62 6.40 6.30
N ALA A 4 -26.54 5.89 5.07
CA ALA A 4 -26.21 4.49 4.82
C ALA A 4 -24.70 4.28 4.94
N TYR A 5 -24.28 3.03 5.07
CA TYR A 5 -22.88 2.69 4.88
C TYR A 5 -22.57 2.76 3.38
N THR A 6 -22.07 3.90 2.91
CA THR A 6 -21.44 3.99 1.60
C THR A 6 -19.94 3.81 1.81
N PRO A 7 -19.36 2.61 1.61
CA PRO A 7 -17.92 2.47 1.46
C PRO A 7 -17.52 3.06 0.11
N GLY A 8 -17.72 4.37 -0.05
CA GLY A 8 -17.40 5.10 -1.26
C GLY A 8 -15.92 5.33 -1.35
N LEU A 9 -15.32 4.98 -2.48
CA LEU A 9 -13.97 5.43 -2.81
C LEU A 9 -13.99 6.96 -2.91
N ARG A 10 -13.02 7.62 -2.27
CA ARG A 10 -12.93 9.07 -2.35
C ARG A 10 -12.38 9.46 -3.72
N VAL A 11 -13.19 10.21 -4.46
CA VAL A 11 -12.82 10.84 -5.73
C VAL A 11 -13.11 12.32 -5.60
N SER A 12 -12.05 13.14 -5.57
CA SER A 12 -12.16 14.58 -5.36
C SER A 12 -11.27 15.33 -6.34
N PRO A 13 -11.83 16.29 -7.11
CA PRO A 13 -11.03 17.06 -8.06
C PRO A 13 -10.06 18.03 -7.38
N PHE A 14 -10.39 18.50 -6.17
CA PHE A 14 -9.55 19.40 -5.42
C PHE A 14 -9.86 19.29 -3.92
N THR A 15 -8.87 18.92 -3.12
CA THR A 15 -9.04 18.71 -1.69
C THR A 15 -7.70 18.79 -0.95
N THR A 16 -7.78 19.02 0.36
CA THR A 16 -6.62 18.84 1.25
C THR A 16 -6.30 17.36 1.39
N ILE A 17 -5.05 17.00 1.10
CA ILE A 17 -4.49 15.67 1.18
C ILE A 17 -3.37 15.70 2.22
N ARG A 18 -3.45 14.83 3.22
CA ARG A 18 -2.41 14.69 4.24
C ARG A 18 -1.80 13.29 4.18
N LYS A 19 -0.47 13.23 4.27
CA LYS A 19 0.30 12.00 4.26
C LYS A 19 1.28 11.96 5.40
N THR A 20 1.01 11.07 6.34
CA THR A 20 1.94 10.73 7.40
C THR A 20 3.07 9.89 6.83
N ARG A 21 4.30 10.40 6.95
CA ARG A 21 5.53 9.77 6.54
C ARG A 21 6.28 9.37 7.80
N ARG A 22 6.23 8.08 8.15
CA ARG A 22 6.70 7.59 9.45
C ARG A 22 7.73 6.46 9.30
N LEU A 23 8.79 6.54 10.09
CA LEU A 23 9.81 5.52 10.21
C LEU A 23 9.28 4.29 10.97
N PRO A 24 9.78 3.09 10.67
CA PRO A 24 9.44 1.88 11.40
C PRO A 24 10.07 1.82 12.80
N LEU A 25 11.12 2.60 13.04
CA LEU A 25 11.82 2.75 14.32
C LEU A 25 12.12 4.23 14.55
N LYS A 26 12.40 4.60 15.81
CA LYS A 26 12.93 5.92 16.13
C LYS A 26 14.19 6.21 15.30
N GLY A 27 14.35 7.45 14.90
CA GLY A 27 15.43 7.92 14.05
C GLY A 27 15.49 9.44 14.03
N THR A 28 15.88 10.00 12.89
CA THR A 28 16.10 11.44 12.72
C THR A 28 15.16 11.98 11.66
N VAL A 29 14.41 13.03 12.01
CA VAL A 29 13.64 13.83 11.06
C VAL A 29 14.57 14.86 10.44
N LEU A 30 14.58 14.96 9.11
CA LEU A 30 15.54 15.74 8.34
C LEU A 30 14.99 17.09 7.86
N VAL A 31 13.67 17.28 7.94
CA VAL A 31 12.95 18.49 7.52
C VAL A 31 12.25 19.15 8.70
N ARG A 32 11.80 20.39 8.53
CA ARG A 32 11.14 21.18 9.58
C ARG A 32 9.69 21.49 9.23
N GLU A 33 8.88 21.81 10.24
CA GLU A 33 7.52 22.31 10.04
C GLU A 33 7.53 23.59 9.20
N GLY A 34 6.60 23.69 8.24
CA GLY A 34 6.49 24.78 7.27
C GLY A 34 7.36 24.62 6.01
N GLU A 35 8.27 23.65 5.98
CA GLU A 35 9.15 23.39 4.84
C GLU A 35 8.38 22.82 3.63
N HIS A 36 8.78 23.22 2.43
CA HIS A 36 8.24 22.66 1.18
C HIS A 36 9.10 21.47 0.74
N VAL A 37 8.45 20.38 0.35
CA VAL A 37 9.13 19.13 -0.01
C VAL A 37 8.68 18.65 -1.38
N GLU A 38 9.62 18.08 -2.14
CA GLU A 38 9.36 17.32 -3.36
C GLU A 38 9.12 15.83 -3.00
N PRO A 39 8.42 15.06 -3.84
CA PRO A 39 8.04 13.69 -3.50
C PRO A 39 9.20 12.74 -3.11
N ASP A 40 10.41 12.96 -3.61
CA ASP A 40 11.64 12.22 -3.28
C ASP A 40 12.48 12.84 -2.18
N THR A 41 12.07 13.98 -1.63
CA THR A 41 12.75 14.57 -0.47
C THR A 41 12.71 13.57 0.67
N VAL A 42 13.87 13.15 1.16
CA VAL A 42 13.99 12.28 2.34
C VAL A 42 13.60 13.12 3.56
N VAL A 43 12.47 12.79 4.17
CA VAL A 43 11.94 13.54 5.31
C VAL A 43 12.39 12.97 6.65
N ALA A 44 12.71 11.68 6.69
CA ALA A 44 13.18 11.01 7.89
C ALA A 44 14.05 9.80 7.55
N ARG A 45 14.97 9.46 8.45
CA ARG A 45 15.91 8.35 8.34
C ARG A 45 16.06 7.59 9.65
N THR A 46 16.21 6.28 9.58
CA THR A 46 16.66 5.44 10.69
C THR A 46 17.60 4.33 10.18
N GLU A 47 18.16 3.53 11.07
CA GLU A 47 18.92 2.34 10.73
C GLU A 47 18.29 1.13 11.40
N LEU A 48 17.89 0.14 10.60
CA LEU A 48 17.45 -1.15 11.15
C LEU A 48 18.69 -1.90 11.66
N PRO A 49 18.65 -2.44 12.89
CA PRO A 49 19.73 -3.29 13.38
C PRO A 49 20.00 -4.43 12.41
N GLY A 50 21.27 -4.62 12.04
CA GLY A 50 21.66 -5.76 11.22
C GLY A 50 21.28 -7.08 11.88
N VAL A 51 21.08 -8.11 11.05
CA VAL A 51 20.77 -9.47 11.52
C VAL A 51 21.87 -9.94 12.47
N MET A 52 21.46 -10.50 13.60
CA MET A 52 22.37 -11.11 14.57
C MET A 52 22.45 -12.61 14.33
N GLN A 53 23.67 -13.13 14.20
CA GLN A 53 23.93 -14.57 14.14
C GLN A 53 24.77 -15.02 15.33
N THR A 54 24.32 -16.09 15.97
CA THR A 54 25.05 -16.73 17.06
C THR A 54 25.91 -17.87 16.52
N VAL A 55 27.22 -17.77 16.73
CA VAL A 55 28.20 -18.82 16.41
C VAL A 55 28.49 -19.61 17.68
N LYS A 56 28.12 -20.89 17.70
CA LYS A 56 28.34 -21.81 18.82
C LYS A 56 29.78 -22.33 18.82
N VAL A 57 30.74 -21.48 19.21
CA VAL A 57 32.18 -21.77 19.11
C VAL A 57 32.58 -23.02 19.91
N ALA A 58 32.12 -23.17 21.15
CA ALA A 58 32.37 -24.36 21.98
C ALA A 58 31.98 -25.65 21.26
N ALA A 59 30.75 -25.70 20.73
CA ALA A 59 30.24 -26.86 20.02
C ALA A 59 30.97 -27.13 18.70
N GLN A 60 31.32 -26.10 17.94
CA GLN A 60 32.05 -26.25 16.67
C GLN A 60 33.50 -26.69 16.88
N MET A 61 34.13 -26.29 18.00
CA MET A 61 35.52 -26.64 18.30
C MET A 61 35.67 -27.88 19.18
N GLY A 62 34.57 -28.41 19.75
CA GLY A 62 34.59 -29.56 20.64
C GLY A 62 35.29 -29.28 21.98
N VAL A 63 35.09 -28.09 22.55
CA VAL A 63 35.69 -27.65 23.82
C VAL A 63 34.64 -27.23 24.83
N GLU A 64 35.01 -27.23 26.11
CA GLU A 64 34.13 -26.72 27.17
C GLU A 64 33.91 -25.20 27.01
N PRO A 65 32.69 -24.68 27.30
CA PRO A 65 32.38 -23.25 27.20
C PRO A 65 33.38 -22.32 27.89
N GLY A 66 33.86 -22.71 29.08
CA GLY A 66 34.81 -21.93 29.88
C GLY A 66 36.22 -21.83 29.28
N ASP A 67 36.56 -22.66 28.30
CA ASP A 67 37.86 -22.63 27.63
C ASP A 67 37.85 -21.84 26.31
N VAL A 68 36.67 -21.50 25.78
CA VAL A 68 36.53 -20.80 24.50
C VAL A 68 37.24 -19.45 24.52
N GLU A 69 37.14 -18.69 25.61
CA GLU A 69 37.70 -17.33 25.70
C GLU A 69 39.20 -17.28 25.39
N LYS A 70 39.96 -18.30 25.82
CA LYS A 70 41.41 -18.42 25.59
C LYS A 70 41.77 -18.73 24.14
N LEU A 71 40.81 -19.23 23.37
CA LEU A 71 40.97 -19.65 21.98
C LEU A 71 40.54 -18.58 20.98
N LEU A 72 39.83 -17.55 21.45
CA LEU A 72 39.34 -16.46 20.61
C LEU A 72 40.50 -15.70 19.94
N LYS A 73 40.29 -15.37 18.67
CA LYS A 73 41.15 -14.49 17.85
C LYS A 73 40.54 -13.13 17.61
N VAL A 74 39.34 -12.91 18.15
CA VAL A 74 38.55 -11.68 18.07
C VAL A 74 38.02 -11.33 19.44
N LYS A 75 37.67 -10.07 19.65
CA LYS A 75 37.10 -9.53 20.88
C LYS A 75 35.83 -8.74 20.57
N VAL A 76 35.01 -8.52 21.59
CA VAL A 76 33.79 -7.70 21.46
C VAL A 76 34.15 -6.31 20.94
N GLY A 77 33.44 -5.87 19.90
CA GLY A 77 33.70 -4.64 19.15
C GLY A 77 34.54 -4.83 17.87
N ASP A 78 35.19 -5.98 17.68
CA ASP A 78 35.97 -6.23 16.45
C ASP A 78 35.05 -6.41 15.25
N ARG A 79 35.46 -5.84 14.10
CA ARG A 79 34.88 -6.17 12.80
C ARG A 79 35.46 -7.48 12.28
N VAL A 80 34.61 -8.30 11.70
CA VAL A 80 34.96 -9.59 11.11
C VAL A 80 34.40 -9.71 9.71
N GLU A 81 35.14 -10.35 8.82
CA GLU A 81 34.66 -10.74 7.50
C GLU A 81 34.11 -12.16 7.49
N LYS A 82 33.32 -12.49 6.48
CA LYS A 82 32.92 -13.89 6.24
C LYS A 82 34.18 -14.76 6.11
N ASP A 83 34.12 -15.95 6.71
CA ASP A 83 35.22 -16.94 6.76
C ASP A 83 36.46 -16.52 7.57
N GLN A 84 36.46 -15.34 8.20
CA GLN A 84 37.51 -14.93 9.14
C GLN A 84 37.53 -15.85 10.37
N ILE A 85 38.72 -16.23 10.83
CA ILE A 85 38.89 -17.08 12.01
C ILE A 85 38.46 -16.29 13.26
N LEU A 86 37.47 -16.81 13.97
CA LEU A 86 37.00 -16.30 15.26
C LEU A 86 37.74 -16.92 16.43
N ALA A 87 38.09 -18.21 16.31
CA ALA A 87 38.79 -18.95 17.34
C ALA A 87 39.65 -20.06 16.72
N GLU A 88 40.78 -20.37 17.35
CA GLU A 88 41.71 -21.41 16.90
C GLU A 88 42.27 -22.17 18.11
N SER A 89 42.26 -23.51 18.03
CA SER A 89 42.98 -24.38 18.95
C SER A 89 44.00 -25.23 18.18
N ARG A 90 45.07 -25.60 18.89
CA ARG A 90 46.12 -26.49 18.38
C ARG A 90 46.29 -27.67 19.34
N SER A 91 46.28 -28.87 18.78
CA SER A 91 46.43 -30.13 19.52
C SER A 91 47.58 -30.97 18.96
N LEU A 92 47.99 -32.02 19.67
CA LEU A 92 49.05 -32.97 19.26
C LEU A 92 50.34 -32.27 18.80
N PHE A 93 51.02 -31.54 19.70
CA PHE A 93 52.24 -30.79 19.40
C PHE A 93 52.13 -29.82 18.21
N GLY A 94 50.91 -29.33 17.89
CA GLY A 94 50.66 -28.38 16.81
C GLY A 94 50.31 -29.02 15.46
N LEU A 95 50.21 -30.35 15.38
CA LEU A 95 49.90 -31.08 14.15
C LEU A 95 48.43 -30.98 13.73
N ILE A 96 47.51 -30.77 14.67
CA ILE A 96 46.08 -30.62 14.39
C ILE A 96 45.62 -29.22 14.76
N ARG A 97 45.04 -28.51 13.79
CA ARG A 97 44.48 -27.17 13.95
C ARG A 97 42.97 -27.22 13.75
N THR A 98 42.22 -26.82 14.77
CA THR A 98 40.76 -26.66 14.69
C THR A 98 40.44 -25.17 14.69
N THR A 99 39.62 -24.72 13.73
CA THR A 99 39.25 -23.31 13.61
C THR A 99 37.74 -23.16 13.56
N CYS A 100 37.22 -22.17 14.29
CA CYS A 100 35.88 -21.66 14.11
C CYS A 100 35.95 -20.38 13.28
N LYS A 101 35.11 -20.27 12.25
CA LYS A 101 35.10 -19.13 11.32
C LYS A 101 33.78 -18.38 11.39
N SER A 102 33.82 -17.10 11.03
CA SER A 102 32.62 -16.28 10.94
C SER A 102 31.73 -16.72 9.77
N PRO A 103 30.42 -16.94 9.97
CA PRO A 103 29.49 -17.24 8.89
C PRO A 103 29.14 -16.01 8.04
N MET A 104 29.41 -14.79 8.53
CA MET A 104 29.06 -13.52 7.88
C MET A 104 30.07 -12.41 8.21
N ALA A 105 30.05 -11.34 7.42
CA ALA A 105 30.70 -10.10 7.82
C ALA A 105 29.85 -9.37 8.88
N GLY A 106 30.48 -8.72 9.83
CA GLY A 106 29.78 -8.01 10.91
C GLY A 106 30.70 -7.52 12.01
N THR A 107 30.10 -7.18 13.16
CA THR A 107 30.81 -6.81 14.39
C THR A 107 30.53 -7.85 15.45
N VAL A 108 31.57 -8.25 16.20
CA VAL A 108 31.43 -9.10 17.38
C VAL A 108 30.68 -8.30 18.45
N GLU A 109 29.40 -8.60 18.66
CA GLU A 109 28.55 -7.84 19.59
C GLU A 109 28.69 -8.33 21.02
N HIS A 110 28.77 -9.65 21.21
CA HIS A 110 28.91 -10.22 22.54
C HIS A 110 29.58 -11.59 22.50
N PHE A 111 30.16 -11.97 23.62
CA PHE A 111 30.63 -13.32 23.91
C PHE A 111 29.94 -13.82 25.18
N SER A 112 29.43 -15.05 25.16
CA SER A 112 28.80 -15.69 26.31
C SER A 112 29.75 -16.75 26.89
N PRO A 113 30.38 -16.52 28.06
CA PRO A 113 31.26 -17.51 28.68
C PRO A 113 30.49 -18.75 29.18
N ILE A 114 29.19 -18.62 29.44
CA ILE A 114 28.32 -19.72 29.88
C ILE A 114 28.09 -20.73 28.75
N SER A 115 27.86 -20.24 27.53
CA SER A 115 27.54 -21.09 26.38
C SER A 115 28.71 -21.28 25.40
N GLY A 116 29.81 -20.53 25.57
CA GLY A 116 30.94 -20.51 24.66
C GLY A 116 30.55 -20.06 23.25
N SER A 117 29.60 -19.13 23.14
CA SER A 117 29.05 -18.63 21.87
C SER A 117 29.39 -17.16 21.65
N ILE A 118 29.55 -16.78 20.38
CA ILE A 118 29.77 -15.40 19.95
C ILE A 118 28.56 -14.92 19.16
N GLY A 119 28.05 -13.73 19.47
CA GLY A 119 27.07 -13.02 18.66
C GLY A 119 27.77 -12.10 17.66
N ILE A 120 27.48 -12.25 16.37
CA ILE A 120 27.98 -11.40 15.30
C ILE A 120 26.78 -10.65 14.71
N ARG A 121 26.85 -9.32 14.69
CA ARG A 121 25.82 -8.46 14.11
C ARG A 121 26.28 -7.91 12.77
N ALA A 122 25.48 -8.13 11.72
CA ALA A 122 25.71 -7.50 10.43
C ALA A 122 25.63 -5.97 10.53
N ALA A 123 26.15 -5.26 9.52
CA ALA A 123 26.01 -3.80 9.47
C ALA A 123 24.52 -3.38 9.51
N PRO A 124 24.19 -2.26 10.16
CA PRO A 124 22.84 -1.71 10.12
C PRO A 124 22.39 -1.41 8.69
N ILE A 125 21.09 -1.51 8.43
CA ILE A 125 20.49 -1.25 7.11
C ILE A 125 19.82 0.13 7.18
N PRO A 126 20.27 1.13 6.41
CA PRO A 126 19.64 2.45 6.41
C PRO A 126 18.23 2.36 5.82
N ILE A 127 17.28 2.99 6.49
CA ILE A 127 15.91 3.18 6.02
C ILE A 127 15.63 4.67 5.92
N GLU A 128 15.15 5.06 4.75
CA GLU A 128 14.74 6.43 4.46
C GLU A 128 13.26 6.42 4.09
N VAL A 129 12.54 7.42 4.59
CA VAL A 129 11.16 7.69 4.20
C VAL A 129 11.16 9.00 3.44
N VAL A 130 10.65 8.96 2.21
CA VAL A 130 10.47 10.15 1.37
C VAL A 130 9.11 10.82 1.60
N ALA A 131 8.96 12.07 1.16
CA ALA A 131 7.75 12.85 1.30
C ALA A 131 6.52 12.23 0.59
N TYR A 132 6.76 11.43 -0.46
CA TYR A 132 5.78 10.76 -1.32
C TYR A 132 4.89 11.69 -2.15
N ILE A 133 4.49 12.86 -1.62
CA ILE A 133 3.77 13.90 -2.36
C ILE A 133 4.55 15.21 -2.31
N ARG A 134 4.40 16.03 -3.36
CA ARG A 134 4.84 17.43 -3.34
C ARG A 134 3.91 18.19 -2.41
N GLY A 135 4.44 18.90 -1.43
CA GLY A 135 3.62 19.60 -0.45
C GLY A 135 4.40 20.38 0.58
N ARG A 136 3.73 20.74 1.68
CA ARG A 136 4.30 21.40 2.85
C ARG A 136 4.25 20.49 4.06
N VAL A 137 5.31 20.47 4.86
CA VAL A 137 5.33 19.80 6.16
C VAL A 137 4.44 20.59 7.14
N VAL A 138 3.33 20.01 7.58
CA VAL A 138 2.37 20.65 8.50
C VAL A 138 2.53 20.19 9.94
N SER A 139 3.24 19.10 10.18
CA SER A 139 3.56 18.62 11.52
C SER A 139 4.81 17.75 11.51
N VAL A 140 5.64 17.89 12.53
CA VAL A 140 6.77 16.99 12.81
C VAL A 140 6.38 16.03 13.93
N ILE A 141 6.62 14.74 13.71
CA ILE A 141 6.46 13.67 14.70
C ILE A 141 7.87 13.36 15.23
N PRO A 142 8.21 13.79 16.46
CA PRO A 142 9.59 13.70 16.96
C PRO A 142 10.16 12.29 16.86
N GLU A 143 11.39 12.18 16.34
CA GLU A 143 12.11 10.93 16.10
C GLU A 143 11.43 9.92 15.16
N GLU A 144 10.23 10.19 14.64
CA GLU A 144 9.45 9.22 13.86
C GLU A 144 9.21 9.68 12.42
N GLY A 145 8.98 10.98 12.18
CA GLY A 145 8.68 11.44 10.82
C GLY A 145 7.90 12.74 10.77
N VAL A 146 7.05 12.89 9.75
CA VAL A 146 6.30 14.12 9.47
C VAL A 146 4.92 13.85 8.88
N GLU A 147 4.04 14.85 8.92
CA GLU A 147 2.84 14.91 8.09
C GLU A 147 3.06 15.94 6.97
N VAL A 148 2.93 15.48 5.72
CA VAL A 148 3.00 16.32 4.52
C VAL A 148 1.59 16.61 4.04
N GLU A 149 1.28 17.88 3.81
CA GLU A 149 0.00 18.35 3.26
C GLU A 149 0.18 18.88 1.84
N ALA A 150 -0.77 18.55 0.97
CA ALA A 150 -0.90 19.14 -0.35
C ALA A 150 -2.37 19.48 -0.65
N GLN A 151 -2.58 20.45 -1.52
CA GLN A 151 -3.85 20.61 -2.23
C GLN A 151 -3.76 19.86 -3.55
N GLY A 152 -4.87 19.28 -4.00
CA GLY A 152 -4.88 18.63 -5.31
C GLY A 152 -6.01 17.64 -5.53
N ALA A 153 -5.95 16.96 -6.66
CA ALA A 153 -6.88 15.90 -7.00
C ALA A 153 -6.51 14.60 -6.29
N PHE A 154 -7.54 13.86 -5.87
CA PHE A 154 -7.42 12.62 -5.12
C PHE A 154 -8.38 11.57 -5.67
N VAL A 155 -7.86 10.40 -6.05
CA VAL A 155 -8.66 9.26 -6.51
C VAL A 155 -8.24 8.03 -5.72
N GLN A 156 -9.20 7.33 -5.11
CA GLN A 156 -8.96 6.01 -4.52
C GLN A 156 -9.39 4.90 -5.48
N GLY A 157 -8.59 3.85 -5.52
CA GLY A 157 -8.99 2.57 -6.10
C GLY A 157 -9.57 1.62 -5.06
N ILE A 158 -10.28 0.60 -5.51
CA ILE A 158 -10.77 -0.46 -4.63
C ILE A 158 -9.68 -1.46 -4.25
N PHE A 159 -8.76 -1.70 -5.18
CA PHE A 159 -7.71 -2.70 -5.07
C PHE A 159 -6.49 -2.31 -5.90
N GLY A 160 -5.30 -2.68 -5.45
CA GLY A 160 -4.05 -2.44 -6.15
C GLY A 160 -2.92 -3.32 -5.65
N VAL A 161 -1.80 -3.29 -6.37
CA VAL A 161 -0.52 -3.93 -6.04
C VAL A 161 0.64 -3.04 -6.43
N GLY A 162 1.80 -3.27 -5.83
CA GLY A 162 2.99 -2.45 -6.00
C GLY A 162 2.97 -1.21 -5.11
N GLY A 163 4.14 -0.77 -4.71
CA GLY A 163 4.30 0.31 -3.74
C GLY A 163 4.10 1.72 -4.31
N GLU A 164 4.76 2.67 -3.67
CA GLU A 164 4.74 4.08 -4.04
C GLU A 164 5.54 4.34 -5.31
N ARG A 165 4.92 4.99 -6.29
CA ARG A 165 5.55 5.40 -7.55
C ARG A 165 5.08 6.79 -7.96
N ARG A 166 5.74 7.35 -8.97
CA ARG A 166 5.46 8.70 -9.48
C ARG A 166 5.55 8.71 -10.99
N GLY A 167 4.73 9.51 -11.64
CA GLY A 167 4.78 9.64 -13.09
C GLY A 167 3.78 10.64 -13.64
N THR A 168 3.96 11.02 -14.90
CA THR A 168 3.02 11.90 -15.59
C THR A 168 1.77 11.12 -15.97
N VAL A 169 0.58 11.64 -15.65
CA VAL A 169 -0.70 11.03 -16.03
C VAL A 169 -0.82 11.04 -17.55
N ARG A 170 -1.13 9.86 -18.11
CA ARG A 170 -1.35 9.67 -19.55
C ARG A 170 -2.57 8.81 -19.77
N VAL A 171 -3.59 9.34 -20.44
CA VAL A 171 -4.84 8.62 -20.67
C VAL A 171 -4.79 7.98 -22.05
N LEU A 172 -4.94 6.66 -22.10
CA LEU A 172 -4.84 5.89 -23.36
C LEU A 172 -6.19 5.37 -23.86
N ALA A 173 -7.25 5.51 -23.06
CA ALA A 173 -8.60 5.16 -23.46
C ALA A 173 -9.40 6.42 -23.81
N ASP A 174 -10.27 6.32 -24.81
CA ASP A 174 -11.16 7.40 -25.21
C ASP A 174 -12.42 7.46 -24.33
N SER A 175 -12.84 6.30 -23.79
CA SER A 175 -14.04 6.15 -22.96
C SER A 175 -13.82 5.23 -21.74
N PRO A 176 -14.65 5.34 -20.69
CA PRO A 176 -14.55 4.48 -19.51
C PRO A 176 -14.88 3.00 -19.80
N GLU A 177 -15.56 2.71 -20.90
CA GLU A 177 -15.93 1.35 -21.32
C GLU A 177 -14.81 0.64 -22.11
N GLU A 178 -13.82 1.39 -22.61
CA GLU A 178 -12.77 0.86 -23.47
C GLU A 178 -11.70 0.10 -22.67
N PRO A 179 -11.34 -1.14 -23.05
CA PRO A 179 -10.25 -1.88 -22.42
C PRO A 179 -8.89 -1.31 -22.84
N LEU A 180 -7.94 -1.31 -21.90
CA LEU A 180 -6.54 -1.01 -22.16
C LEU A 180 -5.84 -2.27 -22.68
N GLU A 181 -5.37 -2.20 -23.92
CA GLU A 181 -4.73 -3.30 -24.64
C GLU A 181 -3.24 -3.04 -24.88
N ALA A 182 -2.45 -4.10 -25.09
CA ALA A 182 -1.01 -3.98 -25.30
C ALA A 182 -0.63 -3.06 -26.47
N ALA A 183 -1.46 -3.02 -27.51
CA ALA A 183 -1.21 -2.25 -28.74
C ALA A 183 -1.24 -0.72 -28.51
N THR A 184 -1.91 -0.23 -27.47
CA THR A 184 -1.97 1.22 -27.19
C THR A 184 -0.80 1.70 -26.33
N ILE A 185 -0.02 0.78 -25.75
CA ILE A 185 1.11 1.11 -24.87
C ILE A 185 2.40 1.16 -25.68
N THR A 186 2.93 2.37 -25.82
CA THR A 186 4.16 2.69 -26.56
C THR A 186 5.30 3.11 -25.62
N ASP A 187 6.50 3.32 -26.17
CA ASP A 187 7.66 3.79 -25.40
C ASP A 187 7.44 5.18 -24.77
N GLU A 188 6.47 5.96 -25.26
CA GLU A 188 6.10 7.25 -24.70
C GLU A 188 5.37 7.11 -23.35
N CYS A 189 5.02 5.90 -22.93
CA CYS A 189 4.45 5.62 -21.61
C CYS A 189 5.51 5.46 -20.52
N ARG A 190 6.80 5.54 -20.86
CA ARG A 190 7.90 5.46 -19.89
C ARG A 190 7.75 6.55 -18.82
N ASN A 191 7.86 6.17 -17.55
CA ASN A 191 7.65 7.02 -16.38
C ASN A 191 6.25 7.67 -16.30
N CYS A 192 5.25 7.13 -17.00
CA CYS A 192 3.87 7.60 -16.94
C CYS A 192 3.02 6.81 -15.94
N VAL A 193 2.00 7.46 -15.39
CA VAL A 193 0.82 6.80 -14.82
C VAL A 193 -0.17 6.63 -15.96
N VAL A 194 -0.20 5.42 -16.53
CA VAL A 194 -1.07 5.07 -17.66
C VAL A 194 -2.49 4.83 -17.15
N VAL A 195 -3.47 5.52 -17.75
CA VAL A 195 -4.88 5.39 -17.39
C VAL A 195 -5.64 4.74 -18.54
N GLY A 196 -6.35 3.65 -18.25
CA GLY A 196 -7.30 2.98 -19.13
C GLY A 196 -8.76 3.25 -18.76
N GLY A 197 -9.68 2.63 -19.50
CA GLY A 197 -11.12 2.65 -19.22
C GLY A 197 -11.54 1.48 -18.34
N SER A 198 -12.05 0.40 -18.93
CA SER A 198 -12.79 -0.66 -18.23
C SER A 198 -11.97 -1.85 -17.73
N LEU A 199 -10.95 -2.25 -18.47
CA LEU A 199 -10.15 -3.43 -18.14
C LEU A 199 -8.72 -3.18 -18.54
N VAL A 200 -7.76 -3.48 -17.68
CA VAL A 200 -6.38 -3.70 -18.14
C VAL A 200 -6.17 -5.18 -18.43
N THR A 201 -5.77 -5.51 -19.67
CA THR A 201 -5.47 -6.90 -20.05
C THR A 201 -4.08 -7.32 -19.56
N GLY A 202 -3.86 -8.62 -19.34
CA GLY A 202 -2.54 -9.13 -18.97
C GLY A 202 -1.44 -8.77 -19.97
N GLY A 203 -1.78 -8.68 -21.27
CA GLY A 203 -0.87 -8.18 -22.30
C GLY A 203 -0.50 -6.72 -22.09
N ALA A 204 -1.48 -5.87 -21.78
CA ALA A 204 -1.25 -4.47 -21.48
C ALA A 204 -0.40 -4.26 -20.22
N LEU A 205 -0.64 -5.02 -19.14
CA LEU A 205 0.18 -4.97 -17.92
C LEU A 205 1.64 -5.30 -18.19
N ARG A 206 1.91 -6.41 -18.89
CA ARG A 206 3.27 -6.80 -19.27
C ARG A 206 3.92 -5.73 -20.15
N LYS A 207 3.19 -5.21 -21.13
CA LYS A 207 3.72 -4.17 -22.01
C LYS A 207 4.05 -2.88 -21.25
N ALA A 208 3.19 -2.44 -20.33
CA ALA A 208 3.43 -1.29 -19.46
C ALA A 208 4.70 -1.48 -18.61
N ALA A 209 4.90 -2.67 -18.06
CA ALA A 209 6.11 -3.03 -17.32
C ALA A 209 7.37 -2.99 -18.20
N GLU A 210 7.31 -3.58 -19.40
CA GLU A 210 8.43 -3.61 -20.35
C GLU A 210 8.88 -2.21 -20.79
N VAL A 211 7.94 -1.31 -21.09
CA VAL A 211 8.27 0.06 -21.51
C VAL A 211 8.74 0.94 -20.35
N GLY A 212 8.55 0.48 -19.11
CA GLY A 212 8.91 1.21 -17.90
C GLY A 212 7.91 2.31 -17.54
N ALA A 213 6.61 2.05 -17.70
CA ALA A 213 5.57 2.90 -17.11
C ALA A 213 5.72 2.90 -15.58
N SER A 214 5.31 3.97 -14.92
CA SER A 214 5.33 4.03 -13.46
C SER A 214 4.15 3.27 -12.86
N ALA A 215 2.96 3.39 -13.46
CA ALA A 215 1.77 2.71 -12.98
C ALA A 215 0.72 2.53 -14.06
N VAL A 216 -0.25 1.65 -13.78
CA VAL A 216 -1.48 1.48 -14.57
C VAL A 216 -2.70 1.67 -13.66
N VAL A 217 -3.66 2.46 -14.13
CA VAL A 217 -4.95 2.71 -13.47
C VAL A 217 -6.07 2.33 -14.44
N ALA A 218 -6.99 1.44 -14.04
CA ALA A 218 -8.11 1.01 -14.87
C ALA A 218 -9.36 0.72 -14.02
N GLY A 219 -10.52 0.54 -14.66
CA GLY A 219 -11.76 0.16 -13.98
C GLY A 219 -11.66 -1.22 -13.35
N GLY A 220 -11.14 -2.21 -14.07
CA GLY A 220 -10.91 -3.54 -13.52
C GLY A 220 -9.74 -4.31 -14.13
N ILE A 221 -9.53 -5.52 -13.59
CA ILE A 221 -8.47 -6.47 -13.96
C ILE A 221 -9.00 -7.91 -13.87
N ILE A 222 -8.51 -8.81 -14.73
CA ILE A 222 -8.80 -10.25 -14.57
C ILE A 222 -7.86 -10.84 -13.53
N ASP A 223 -8.41 -11.57 -12.56
CA ASP A 223 -7.65 -12.22 -11.49
C ASP A 223 -6.49 -13.09 -12.02
N LYS A 224 -6.77 -13.93 -13.02
CA LYS A 224 -5.74 -14.74 -13.70
C LYS A 224 -4.61 -13.89 -14.30
N ASP A 225 -4.94 -12.76 -14.93
CA ASP A 225 -3.93 -11.89 -15.53
C ASP A 225 -3.03 -11.25 -14.46
N LEU A 226 -3.60 -10.93 -13.30
CA LEU A 226 -2.86 -10.41 -12.14
C LEU A 226 -1.93 -11.49 -11.56
N VAL A 227 -2.43 -12.71 -11.36
CA VAL A 227 -1.62 -13.85 -10.87
C VAL A 227 -0.49 -14.15 -11.84
N ASP A 228 -0.76 -14.18 -13.14
CA ASP A 228 0.25 -14.42 -14.18
C ASP A 228 1.30 -13.29 -14.22
N PHE A 229 0.90 -12.05 -13.91
CA PHE A 229 1.82 -10.91 -13.83
C PHE A 229 2.69 -10.93 -12.57
N LEU A 230 2.13 -11.33 -11.42
CA LEU A 230 2.84 -11.41 -10.14
C LEU A 230 3.70 -12.68 -10.00
N GLY A 231 3.30 -13.76 -10.65
CA GLY A 231 3.88 -15.09 -10.49
C GLY A 231 3.38 -15.85 -9.26
N TYR A 232 2.42 -15.31 -8.51
CA TYR A 232 1.80 -15.96 -7.34
C TYR A 232 0.42 -15.35 -7.02
N ASP A 233 -0.32 -16.03 -6.14
CA ASP A 233 -1.64 -15.59 -5.65
C ASP A 233 -1.50 -14.70 -4.40
N ILE A 234 -2.20 -13.56 -4.39
CA ILE A 234 -2.17 -12.55 -3.33
C ILE A 234 -2.87 -13.04 -2.05
N GLY A 235 -3.79 -13.99 -2.14
CA GLY A 235 -4.46 -14.61 -1.00
C GLY A 235 -5.17 -13.61 -0.07
N VAL A 236 -4.49 -13.19 1.01
CA VAL A 236 -4.98 -12.18 1.97
C VAL A 236 -4.58 -10.80 1.46
N ALA A 237 -5.53 -10.03 0.92
CA ALA A 237 -5.34 -8.69 0.31
C ALA A 237 -4.70 -7.64 1.24
N ILE A 238 -3.43 -7.84 1.54
CA ILE A 238 -2.45 -6.92 2.11
C ILE A 238 -1.37 -6.82 1.04
N THR A 239 -1.40 -5.72 0.30
CA THR A 239 -0.56 -5.50 -0.88
C THR A 239 0.23 -4.20 -0.77
N GLY A 240 1.06 -3.91 -1.77
CA GLY A 240 1.90 -2.71 -1.85
C GLY A 240 3.38 -2.98 -1.58
N HIS A 241 3.73 -4.22 -1.29
CA HIS A 241 5.11 -4.68 -1.05
C HIS A 241 5.60 -5.66 -2.11
N GLU A 242 4.80 -5.89 -3.16
CA GLU A 242 5.17 -6.74 -4.28
C GLU A 242 6.38 -6.16 -5.01
N ASP A 243 7.38 -7.01 -5.30
CA ASP A 243 8.54 -6.63 -6.09
C ASP A 243 8.20 -6.68 -7.59
N ILE A 244 7.39 -5.71 -8.02
CA ILE A 244 6.95 -5.54 -9.40
C ILE A 244 7.42 -4.20 -9.97
N PRO A 245 7.70 -4.12 -11.28
CA PRO A 245 8.29 -2.93 -11.90
C PRO A 245 7.33 -1.74 -12.03
N ILE A 246 6.02 -1.95 -11.85
CA ILE A 246 4.97 -0.92 -11.97
C ILE A 246 3.95 -1.07 -10.84
N THR A 247 3.25 0.01 -10.50
CA THR A 247 2.10 -0.03 -9.57
C THR A 247 0.82 -0.25 -10.37
N VAL A 248 -0.09 -1.10 -9.88
CA VAL A 248 -1.38 -1.37 -10.53
C VAL A 248 -2.50 -0.96 -9.59
N ILE A 249 -3.46 -0.18 -10.09
CA ILE A 249 -4.63 0.28 -9.34
C ILE A 249 -5.87 0.00 -10.17
N VAL A 250 -6.86 -0.66 -9.57
CA VAL A 250 -8.21 -0.79 -10.14
C VAL A 250 -9.23 -0.02 -9.31
N THR A 251 -10.11 0.71 -9.99
CA THR A 251 -11.10 1.57 -9.32
C THR A 251 -12.36 0.80 -8.97
N GLU A 252 -12.79 -0.16 -9.79
CA GLU A 252 -14.07 -0.87 -9.61
C GLU A 252 -13.91 -2.34 -9.22
N GLY A 253 -12.77 -2.99 -9.53
CA GLY A 253 -12.40 -4.29 -8.97
C GLY A 253 -11.98 -5.34 -10.00
N PHE A 254 -12.41 -6.58 -9.81
CA PHE A 254 -12.02 -7.71 -10.65
C PHE A 254 -13.07 -8.00 -11.73
N GLY A 255 -12.64 -8.17 -12.97
CA GLY A 255 -13.48 -8.32 -14.16
C GLY A 255 -13.36 -7.13 -15.12
N ARG A 256 -14.12 -7.20 -16.22
CA ARG A 256 -14.25 -6.07 -17.16
C ARG A 256 -15.32 -5.13 -16.65
N ILE A 257 -14.92 -4.10 -15.90
CA ILE A 257 -15.84 -3.18 -15.25
C ILE A 257 -15.50 -1.76 -15.69
N PRO A 258 -16.39 -1.06 -16.42
CA PRO A 258 -16.15 0.33 -16.79
C PRO A 258 -15.83 1.21 -15.59
N MET A 259 -14.75 1.99 -15.69
CA MET A 259 -14.42 2.98 -14.66
C MET A 259 -15.59 3.96 -14.49
N ALA A 260 -15.90 4.36 -13.25
CA ALA A 260 -16.94 5.36 -13.03
C ALA A 260 -16.67 6.63 -13.85
N ARG A 261 -17.69 7.14 -14.56
CA ARG A 261 -17.57 8.31 -15.47
C ARG A 261 -16.96 9.52 -14.79
N ARG A 262 -17.25 9.73 -13.50
CA ARG A 262 -16.67 10.81 -12.69
C ARG A 262 -15.17 10.64 -12.55
N THR A 263 -14.71 9.44 -12.19
CA THR A 263 -13.29 9.11 -12.01
C THR A 263 -12.53 9.23 -13.34
N PHE A 264 -13.08 8.67 -14.42
CA PHE A 264 -12.46 8.73 -15.74
C PHE A 264 -12.34 10.18 -16.24
N ARG A 265 -13.40 10.99 -16.12
CA ARG A 265 -13.36 12.41 -16.48
C ARG A 265 -12.30 13.17 -15.68
N LEU A 266 -12.19 12.93 -14.38
CA LEU A 266 -11.17 13.57 -13.55
C LEU A 266 -9.76 13.17 -14.01
N LEU A 267 -9.48 11.88 -14.20
CA LEU A 267 -8.17 11.43 -14.68
C LEU A 267 -7.83 11.98 -16.07
N LYS A 268 -8.83 12.16 -16.94
CA LYS A 268 -8.66 12.82 -18.25
C LYS A 268 -8.34 14.32 -18.13
N LEU A 269 -8.95 15.03 -17.19
CA LEU A 269 -8.59 16.43 -16.88
C LEU A 269 -7.17 16.56 -16.31
N LEU A 270 -6.64 15.50 -15.71
CA LEU A 270 -5.30 15.45 -15.11
C LEU A 270 -4.21 15.01 -16.09
N GLU A 271 -4.53 14.78 -17.36
CA GLU A 271 -3.56 14.40 -18.38
C GLU A 271 -2.40 15.43 -18.45
N GLY A 272 -1.16 14.93 -18.46
CA GLY A 272 0.05 15.76 -18.46
C GLY A 272 0.52 16.23 -17.08
N TYR A 273 -0.28 16.09 -16.02
CA TYR A 273 0.14 16.42 -14.66
C TYR A 273 0.94 15.29 -14.00
N SER A 274 1.83 15.65 -13.07
CA SER A 274 2.59 14.67 -12.29
C SER A 274 1.73 14.09 -11.15
N ALA A 275 1.62 12.76 -11.11
CA ALA A 275 0.92 12.03 -10.07
C ALA A 275 1.90 11.27 -9.16
N SER A 276 1.53 11.17 -7.88
CA SER A 276 2.07 10.19 -6.94
C SER A 276 1.01 9.10 -6.74
N VAL A 277 1.42 7.84 -6.80
CA VAL A 277 0.52 6.69 -6.76
C VAL A 277 1.01 5.64 -5.78
N ASN A 278 0.08 4.92 -5.17
CA ASN A 278 0.40 3.79 -4.30
C ASN A 278 -0.64 2.69 -4.51
N GLY A 279 -0.18 1.46 -4.76
CA GLY A 279 -1.04 0.29 -4.96
C GLY A 279 -1.39 -0.42 -3.65
N ALA A 280 -0.82 -0.01 -2.51
CA ALA A 280 -1.05 -0.66 -1.23
C ALA A 280 -2.54 -0.76 -0.89
N THR A 281 -3.01 -1.99 -0.65
CA THR A 281 -4.38 -2.29 -0.29
C THR A 281 -4.39 -3.12 0.99
N GLN A 282 -5.22 -2.73 1.95
CA GLN A 282 -5.45 -3.49 3.18
C GLN A 282 -6.92 -3.43 3.55
N ILE A 283 -7.60 -4.59 3.54
CA ILE A 283 -9.05 -4.67 3.71
C ILE A 283 -9.52 -4.80 5.17
N ARG A 284 -8.63 -5.19 6.10
CA ARG A 284 -8.93 -5.43 7.52
C ARG A 284 -7.99 -4.64 8.42
N ALA A 285 -8.50 -4.16 9.56
CA ALA A 285 -7.77 -3.43 10.62
C ALA A 285 -6.80 -2.35 10.10
N GLY A 286 -7.19 -1.07 10.11
CA GLY A 286 -6.38 -0.02 9.49
C GLY A 286 -6.47 -0.09 7.97
N VAL A 287 -7.68 0.15 7.44
CA VAL A 287 -7.97 0.03 6.00
C VAL A 287 -7.06 0.98 5.21
N ILE A 288 -6.34 0.42 4.25
CA ILE A 288 -5.53 1.17 3.28
C ILE A 288 -6.13 0.93 1.91
N ARG A 289 -6.31 2.00 1.15
CA ARG A 289 -6.77 1.95 -0.23
C ARG A 289 -5.67 2.45 -1.15
N PRO A 290 -5.52 1.86 -2.33
CA PRO A 290 -4.63 2.40 -3.34
C PRO A 290 -5.15 3.76 -3.79
N GLU A 291 -4.24 4.58 -4.28
CA GLU A 291 -4.55 5.98 -4.52
C GLU A 291 -3.72 6.59 -5.65
N VAL A 292 -4.31 7.62 -6.27
CA VAL A 292 -3.68 8.52 -7.21
C VAL A 292 -3.84 9.94 -6.67
N ILE A 293 -2.72 10.63 -6.54
CA ILE A 293 -2.63 11.98 -5.98
C ILE A 293 -1.96 12.87 -7.01
N VAL A 294 -2.65 13.94 -7.41
CA VAL A 294 -2.06 14.97 -8.27
C VAL A 294 -2.07 16.28 -7.50
N PRO A 295 -0.92 16.73 -6.97
CA PRO A 295 -0.81 18.03 -6.32
C PRO A 295 -1.12 19.16 -7.32
N LEU A 296 -1.98 20.09 -6.93
CA LEU A 296 -2.41 21.23 -7.73
C LEU A 296 -2.41 22.50 -6.87
N GLU A 297 -2.00 23.62 -7.44
CA GLU A 297 -2.04 24.91 -6.76
C GLU A 297 -3.48 25.46 -6.71
N GLU A 298 -4.24 25.23 -7.78
CA GLU A 298 -5.62 25.67 -7.95
C GLU A 298 -6.48 24.55 -8.53
N PRO A 299 -7.82 24.58 -8.33
CA PRO A 299 -8.73 23.65 -8.99
C PRO A 299 -8.60 23.73 -10.52
N ILE A 300 -8.59 22.58 -11.20
CA ILE A 300 -8.57 22.55 -12.66
C ILE A 300 -9.93 23.01 -13.20
N GLY A 301 -9.93 23.93 -14.16
CA GLY A 301 -11.15 24.38 -14.83
C GLY A 301 -11.91 23.22 -15.50
N GLY A 302 -13.24 23.20 -15.36
CA GLY A 302 -14.07 22.05 -15.79
C GLY A 302 -14.13 20.91 -14.77
N ALA A 303 -13.43 21.05 -13.64
CA ALA A 303 -13.58 20.19 -12.47
C ALA A 303 -14.64 20.72 -11.47
N ASP A 304 -15.47 21.68 -11.89
CA ASP A 304 -16.82 21.93 -11.33
C ASP A 304 -17.69 20.70 -11.60
N VAL A 305 -17.32 19.62 -10.92
CA VAL A 305 -18.15 18.43 -10.82
C VAL A 305 -19.21 18.82 -9.80
N GLU A 306 -20.44 19.05 -10.26
CA GLU A 306 -21.62 19.00 -9.42
C GLU A 306 -21.46 17.86 -8.39
N GLY A 307 -21.53 18.20 -7.10
CA GLY A 307 -21.40 17.24 -6.00
C GLY A 307 -20.18 17.41 -5.10
N ALA A 308 -19.93 18.62 -4.60
CA ALA A 308 -19.08 18.89 -3.44
C ALA A 308 -19.70 18.40 -2.10
N SER A 309 -20.73 17.54 -2.14
CA SER A 309 -21.33 16.95 -0.94
C SER A 309 -22.03 15.63 -1.19
N ASP A 310 -21.38 14.65 -1.84
CA ASP A 310 -21.88 13.27 -1.77
C ASP A 310 -21.36 12.59 -0.50
N LYS A 311 -21.80 13.11 0.66
CA LYS A 311 -22.44 12.15 1.56
C LYS A 311 -23.65 11.72 0.76
N GLN A 312 -23.59 10.59 0.06
CA GLN A 312 -24.79 10.03 -0.55
C GLN A 312 -25.77 9.81 0.59
N GLU A 313 -26.68 10.76 0.77
CA GLU A 313 -27.66 10.70 1.83
C GLU A 313 -28.64 9.62 1.40
N LEU A 314 -28.88 8.69 2.32
CA LEU A 314 -29.90 7.71 2.09
C LEU A 314 -31.22 8.49 2.14
N GLU A 315 -31.85 8.66 0.98
CA GLU A 315 -33.12 9.37 0.82
C GLU A 315 -34.20 8.42 0.27
N VAL A 316 -35.46 8.77 0.50
CA VAL A 316 -36.59 8.05 -0.09
C VAL A 316 -36.55 8.25 -1.61
N GLY A 317 -36.66 7.16 -2.36
CA GLY A 317 -36.51 7.12 -3.82
C GLY A 317 -35.12 6.72 -4.29
N ALA A 318 -34.10 6.68 -3.41
CA ALA A 318 -32.76 6.25 -3.80
C ALA A 318 -32.74 4.76 -4.21
N THR A 319 -31.95 4.43 -5.24
CA THR A 319 -31.69 3.04 -5.60
C THR A 319 -30.49 2.54 -4.82
N VAL A 320 -30.64 1.39 -4.16
CA VAL A 320 -29.61 0.77 -3.33
C VAL A 320 -29.40 -0.68 -3.76
N ARG A 321 -28.17 -1.19 -3.61
CA ARG A 321 -27.87 -2.61 -3.70
C ARG A 321 -27.73 -3.18 -2.29
N ILE A 322 -28.33 -4.34 -2.07
CA ILE A 322 -28.28 -4.99 -0.77
C ILE A 322 -26.99 -5.82 -0.69
N ILE A 323 -26.17 -5.55 0.32
CA ILE A 323 -24.82 -6.14 0.47
C ILE A 323 -24.76 -7.20 1.56
N ARG A 324 -25.92 -7.68 2.05
CA ARG A 324 -26.02 -8.78 3.01
C ARG A 324 -27.19 -9.71 2.69
N GLN A 325 -27.07 -10.95 3.13
CA GLN A 325 -28.19 -11.90 3.13
C GLN A 325 -29.36 -11.37 3.98
N PRO A 326 -30.61 -11.75 3.65
CA PRO A 326 -30.98 -12.75 2.65
C PRO A 326 -30.98 -12.24 1.19
N TYR A 327 -31.08 -10.94 0.96
CA TYR A 327 -31.26 -10.35 -0.38
C TYR A 327 -29.94 -9.91 -1.04
N PHE A 328 -28.83 -10.60 -0.78
CA PHE A 328 -27.51 -10.16 -1.23
C PHE A 328 -27.45 -10.01 -2.76
N GLY A 329 -27.01 -8.85 -3.23
CA GLY A 329 -26.89 -8.50 -4.65
C GLY A 329 -28.15 -7.92 -5.28
N GLU A 330 -29.30 -7.99 -4.61
CA GLU A 330 -30.56 -7.45 -5.15
C GLU A 330 -30.59 -5.92 -5.12
N LEU A 331 -31.29 -5.35 -6.10
CA LEU A 331 -31.55 -3.91 -6.19
C LEU A 331 -32.88 -3.59 -5.51
N ALA A 332 -32.89 -2.50 -4.77
CA ALA A 332 -34.10 -1.99 -4.15
C ALA A 332 -34.21 -0.47 -4.28
N THR A 333 -35.44 0.02 -4.32
CA THR A 333 -35.74 1.47 -4.19
C THR A 333 -36.15 1.76 -2.76
N VAL A 334 -35.49 2.72 -2.11
CA VAL A 334 -35.82 3.12 -0.73
C VAL A 334 -37.22 3.73 -0.70
N THR A 335 -38.11 3.19 0.12
CA THR A 335 -39.51 3.66 0.23
C THR A 335 -39.75 4.43 1.53
N GLU A 336 -39.00 4.14 2.59
CA GLU A 336 -39.15 4.83 3.87
C GLU A 336 -37.85 4.81 4.69
N LEU A 337 -37.65 5.84 5.50
CA LEU A 337 -36.53 5.96 6.44
C LEU A 337 -37.03 6.21 7.86
N PRO A 338 -37.41 5.15 8.60
CA PRO A 338 -37.86 5.28 9.97
C PRO A 338 -36.82 6.01 10.83
N PRO A 339 -37.21 7.05 11.60
CA PRO A 339 -36.27 7.83 12.41
C PRO A 339 -35.79 7.04 13.64
N GLU A 340 -36.64 6.16 14.16
CA GLU A 340 -36.37 5.36 15.35
C GLU A 340 -35.67 4.04 14.98
N PRO A 341 -34.62 3.64 15.72
CA PRO A 341 -34.03 2.30 15.61
C PRO A 341 -35.09 1.21 15.82
N THR A 342 -35.08 0.17 14.98
CA THR A 342 -36.04 -0.93 15.03
C THR A 342 -35.35 -2.21 15.49
N LEU A 343 -36.06 -3.01 16.30
CA LEU A 343 -35.62 -4.36 16.66
C LEU A 343 -35.71 -5.26 15.42
N ILE A 344 -34.58 -5.80 14.98
CA ILE A 344 -34.52 -6.73 13.85
C ILE A 344 -34.48 -8.19 14.32
N PRO A 345 -34.77 -9.18 13.46
CA PRO A 345 -34.86 -10.60 13.86
C PRO A 345 -33.60 -11.18 14.53
N SER A 346 -32.43 -10.57 14.32
CA SER A 346 -31.19 -10.95 15.02
C SER A 346 -31.15 -10.55 16.50
N GLY A 347 -32.18 -9.86 16.99
CA GLY A 347 -32.26 -9.33 18.36
C GLY A 347 -31.55 -7.98 18.55
N ALA A 348 -30.92 -7.44 17.51
CA ALA A 348 -30.26 -6.14 17.55
C ALA A 348 -31.25 -4.99 17.30
N THR A 349 -31.04 -3.86 17.96
CA THR A 349 -31.79 -2.62 17.72
C THR A 349 -30.95 -1.70 16.84
N VAL A 350 -31.32 -1.55 15.57
CA VAL A 350 -30.52 -0.84 14.57
C VAL A 350 -31.36 0.13 13.74
N ARG A 351 -30.72 1.11 13.11
CA ARG A 351 -31.38 1.96 12.12
C ARG A 351 -31.65 1.17 10.85
N VAL A 352 -32.88 1.21 10.39
CA VAL A 352 -33.33 0.48 9.19
C VAL A 352 -33.79 1.46 8.11
N LEU A 353 -33.98 0.91 6.91
CA LEU A 353 -34.74 1.50 5.81
C LEU A 353 -35.80 0.50 5.39
N LYS A 354 -36.90 0.99 4.81
CA LYS A 354 -37.81 0.16 4.01
C LYS A 354 -37.46 0.34 2.54
N ALA A 355 -37.43 -0.76 1.81
CA ALA A 355 -37.01 -0.80 0.43
C ALA A 355 -37.95 -1.71 -0.36
N ARG A 356 -38.23 -1.34 -1.60
CA ARG A 356 -38.95 -2.19 -2.54
C ARG A 356 -37.97 -2.90 -3.45
N LEU A 357 -37.93 -4.23 -3.38
CA LEU A 357 -37.16 -5.07 -4.30
C LEU A 357 -37.72 -4.97 -5.72
N SER A 358 -36.92 -5.32 -6.73
CA SER A 358 -37.37 -5.44 -8.12
C SER A 358 -38.53 -6.43 -8.31
N SER A 359 -38.68 -7.41 -7.40
CA SER A 359 -39.81 -8.33 -7.35
C SER A 359 -41.13 -7.68 -6.93
N GLY A 360 -41.08 -6.43 -6.42
CA GLY A 360 -42.22 -5.69 -5.88
C GLY A 360 -42.45 -5.88 -4.38
N GLU A 361 -41.68 -6.76 -3.73
CA GLU A 361 -41.75 -6.99 -2.28
C GLU A 361 -41.17 -5.81 -1.47
N GLU A 362 -41.83 -5.43 -0.38
CA GLU A 362 -41.32 -4.45 0.59
C GLU A 362 -40.56 -5.15 1.71
N VAL A 363 -39.31 -4.74 1.92
CA VAL A 363 -38.38 -5.34 2.89
C VAL A 363 -37.82 -4.29 3.84
N VAL A 364 -37.57 -4.70 5.09
CA VAL A 364 -36.93 -3.88 6.12
C VAL A 364 -35.48 -4.31 6.26
N ILE A 365 -34.54 -3.39 5.99
CA ILE A 365 -33.12 -3.71 5.92
C ILE A 365 -32.32 -2.75 6.81
N PRO A 366 -31.33 -3.23 7.60
CA PRO A 366 -30.39 -2.35 8.29
C PRO A 366 -29.70 -1.42 7.30
N ARG A 367 -29.57 -0.12 7.62
CA ARG A 367 -28.91 0.85 6.72
C ARG A 367 -27.45 0.53 6.42
N ALA A 368 -26.81 -0.27 7.29
CA ALA A 368 -25.44 -0.76 7.11
C ALA A 368 -25.34 -1.92 6.10
N ASN A 369 -26.46 -2.49 5.66
CA ASN A 369 -26.54 -3.65 4.78
C ASN A 369 -26.92 -3.27 3.34
N VAL A 370 -26.86 -1.99 3.01
CA VAL A 370 -27.09 -1.49 1.66
C VAL A 370 -25.95 -0.56 1.24
N GLU A 371 -25.64 -0.55 -0.05
CA GLU A 371 -24.81 0.46 -0.70
C GLU A 371 -25.69 1.29 -1.65
N ILE A 372 -25.47 2.60 -1.72
CA ILE A 372 -26.20 3.48 -2.64
C ILE A 372 -25.59 3.33 -4.03
N LEU A 373 -26.41 3.09 -5.05
CA LEU A 373 -25.94 3.06 -6.43
C LEU A 373 -26.00 4.46 -7.01
N SER A 374 -24.88 4.91 -7.59
CA SER A 374 -24.85 6.13 -8.39
C SER A 374 -25.47 5.87 -9.76
N GLY A 375 -26.31 6.80 -10.22
CA GLY A 375 -26.74 6.89 -11.62
C GLY A 375 -25.69 7.56 -12.49
#